data_AF-K3X578-F1
#
_entry.id   AF-K3X578-F1
#
_cell.length_a   1.000
_cell.length_b   1.000
_cell.length_c   1.000
_cell.angle_alpha   90.00
_cell.angle_beta   90.00
_cell.angle_gamma   90.00
#
_symmetry.space_group_name_H-M   'P 1'
#
loop_
_entity.id
_entity.type
_entity.pdbx_description
1 polymer ?
#
loop_
_entity_poly.entity_id
_entity_poly.type
_entity_poly.pdbx_seq_one_letter_code
_entity_poly.pdbx_strand_id
1 'polypeptide(L)'
;MNGTANVLLVNRRSTNRLIKLAVISLVIKLKKQVEPSHRAQAFSQLVGCCLKAPLHCYPLSLLADLNNVWHFSWFNEAHMVAEMTLRHPKNAFVFIEAAVAEREGSIPFHVLFTPRLLKKLKLGDFVFQSDDGADEQMEKWELMADELDPEFLQARRAEYAAHLVRPMPMYARTFE
;
A
#
# COMPACT_ATOMS: atom_id res chain seq x y z
N MET A 1 10.45 3.38 -12.77
CA MET A 1 8.99 3.37 -13.07
C MET A 1 8.44 4.78 -12.91
N ASN A 2 8.04 5.44 -13.99
CA ASN A 2 7.43 6.77 -13.95
C ASN A 2 5.91 6.63 -14.11
N GLY A 3 5.17 6.66 -12.99
CA GLY A 3 3.71 6.49 -12.99
C GLY A 3 3.01 7.60 -12.22
N THR A 4 2.54 8.63 -12.92
CA THR A 4 1.78 9.74 -12.31
C THR A 4 0.34 9.31 -12.00
N ALA A 5 -0.13 9.49 -10.76
CA ALA A 5 -1.56 9.35 -10.44
C ALA A 5 -2.33 10.51 -11.09
N ASN A 6 -3.56 10.27 -11.53
CA ASN A 6 -4.36 11.34 -12.14
C ASN A 6 -4.99 12.22 -11.08
N VAL A 7 -5.52 11.61 -10.01
CA VAL A 7 -6.11 12.32 -8.87
C VAL A 7 -5.71 11.60 -7.58
N LEU A 8 -5.50 12.35 -6.51
CA LEU A 8 -5.31 11.84 -5.16
C LEU A 8 -6.42 12.41 -4.27
N LEU A 9 -7.09 11.54 -3.52
CA LEU A 9 -7.97 11.98 -2.46
C LEU A 9 -7.19 11.97 -1.14
N VAL A 10 -7.05 13.15 -0.56
CA VAL A 10 -6.27 13.37 0.67
C VAL A 10 -7.20 13.80 1.78
N ASN A 11 -7.16 13.11 2.92
CA ASN A 11 -7.91 13.52 4.10
C ASN A 11 -7.26 14.76 4.72
N ARG A 12 -8.01 15.86 4.83
CA ARG A 12 -7.50 17.15 5.28
C ARG A 12 -7.46 17.21 6.81
N ARG A 13 -6.50 16.51 7.42
CA ARG A 13 -6.32 16.49 8.89
C ARG A 13 -4.95 16.96 9.38
N SER A 14 -3.95 17.15 8.52
CA SER A 14 -2.68 17.71 8.98
C SER A 14 -2.81 19.22 9.18
N THR A 15 -2.72 19.66 10.44
CA THR A 15 -2.37 21.06 10.79
C THR A 15 -0.98 21.43 10.27
N ASN A 16 -0.14 20.42 9.99
CA ASN A 16 1.20 20.58 9.46
C ASN A 16 1.18 20.58 7.91
N ARG A 17 1.37 21.77 7.32
CA ARG A 17 1.36 22.01 5.86
C ARG A 17 2.57 21.39 5.12
N LEU A 18 3.56 20.89 5.86
CA LEU A 18 4.84 20.43 5.30
C LEU A 18 4.81 19.00 4.76
N ILE A 19 3.90 18.13 5.22
CA ILE A 19 3.76 16.75 4.72
C ILE A 19 2.55 16.65 3.79
N LYS A 20 2.73 17.06 2.53
CA LYS A 20 1.66 17.15 1.52
C LYS A 20 1.01 15.80 1.13
N LEU A 21 1.61 14.67 1.52
CA LEU A 21 1.11 13.31 1.22
C LEU A 21 0.51 12.60 2.45
N ALA A 22 0.42 13.28 3.60
CA ALA A 22 0.22 12.64 4.91
C ALA A 22 -1.06 11.82 5.08
N VAL A 23 -2.05 11.90 4.19
CA VAL A 23 -3.30 11.14 4.38
C VAL A 23 -3.97 10.77 3.05
N ILE A 24 -3.21 10.19 2.11
CA ILE A 24 -3.82 9.67 0.87
C ILE A 24 -4.73 8.50 1.22
N SER A 25 -6.03 8.68 1.02
CA SER A 25 -7.04 7.64 1.26
C SER A 25 -7.40 6.88 -0.03
N LEU A 26 -7.31 7.57 -1.17
CA LEU A 26 -7.65 7.01 -2.48
C LEU A 26 -6.70 7.55 -3.55
N VAL A 27 -6.15 6.63 -4.34
CA VAL A 27 -5.33 6.92 -5.51
C VAL A 27 -6.17 6.64 -6.75
N ILE A 28 -6.34 7.63 -7.62
CA ILE A 28 -7.21 7.50 -8.78
C ILE A 28 -6.37 7.57 -10.06
N LYS A 29 -6.50 6.53 -10.87
CA LYS A 29 -6.02 6.46 -12.24
C LYS A 29 -7.21 6.54 -13.19
N LEU A 30 -7.20 7.56 -14.03
CA LEU A 30 -8.23 7.78 -15.04
C LEU A 30 -7.69 7.41 -16.42
N LYS A 31 -8.54 6.74 -17.20
CA LYS A 31 -8.25 6.38 -18.59
C LYS A 31 -9.46 6.72 -19.45
N LYS A 32 -9.25 6.97 -20.75
CA LYS A 32 -10.40 7.07 -21.68
C LYS A 32 -11.10 5.73 -21.85
N GLN A 33 -10.32 4.65 -21.84
CA GLN A 33 -10.77 3.26 -21.85
C GLN A 33 -9.83 2.45 -20.94
N VAL A 34 -10.39 1.62 -20.08
CA VAL A 34 -9.60 0.73 -19.23
C VAL A 34 -9.15 -0.50 -20.03
N GLU A 35 -7.86 -0.82 -19.92
CA GLU A 35 -7.23 -1.96 -20.57
C GLU A 35 -6.55 -2.82 -19.50
N PRO A 36 -6.30 -4.13 -19.74
CA PRO A 36 -5.64 -5.00 -18.77
C PRO A 36 -4.27 -4.47 -18.32
N SER A 37 -3.50 -3.88 -19.24
CA SER A 37 -2.19 -3.27 -18.98
C SER A 37 -2.23 -2.15 -17.93
N HIS A 38 -3.36 -1.46 -17.79
CA HIS A 38 -3.55 -0.37 -16.84
C HIS A 38 -3.65 -0.84 -15.39
N ARG A 39 -4.01 -2.12 -15.14
CA ARG A 39 -4.13 -2.67 -13.78
C ARG A 39 -2.78 -2.72 -13.08
N ALA A 40 -1.73 -3.17 -13.77
CA ALA A 40 -0.37 -3.20 -13.22
C ALA A 40 0.11 -1.80 -12.81
N GLN A 41 -0.25 -0.78 -13.60
CA GLN A 41 0.05 0.61 -13.27
C GLN A 41 -0.72 1.08 -12.03
N ALA A 42 -2.03 0.83 -11.95
CA ALA A 42 -2.83 1.21 -10.77
C ALA A 42 -2.40 0.47 -9.49
N PHE A 43 -1.96 -0.78 -9.63
CA PHE A 43 -1.43 -1.59 -8.53
C PHE A 43 -0.08 -1.06 -8.04
N SER A 44 0.87 -0.77 -8.93
CA SER A 44 2.16 -0.18 -8.52
C SER A 44 2.00 1.18 -7.81
N GLN A 45 0.99 1.96 -8.18
CA GLN A 45 0.64 3.19 -7.48
C GLN A 45 0.05 2.92 -6.09
N LEU A 46 -0.78 1.88 -5.94
CA LEU A 46 -1.26 1.43 -4.63
C LEU A 46 -0.10 1.06 -3.71
N VAL A 47 0.82 0.22 -4.19
CA VAL A 47 2.01 -0.20 -3.44
C VAL A 47 2.84 1.01 -3.03
N GLY A 48 3.17 1.89 -3.98
CA GLY A 48 3.93 3.11 -3.70
C GLY A 48 3.26 4.03 -2.69
N CYS A 49 1.92 4.11 -2.70
CA CYS A 49 1.18 4.88 -1.71
C CYS A 49 1.15 4.19 -0.34
N CYS A 50 0.98 2.88 -0.27
CA CYS A 50 1.08 2.12 0.98
C CYS A 50 2.44 2.32 1.65
N LEU A 51 3.53 2.30 0.88
CA LEU A 51 4.89 2.48 1.42
C LEU A 51 5.13 3.89 1.97
N LYS A 52 4.49 4.91 1.40
CA LYS A 52 4.65 6.32 1.81
C LYS A 52 3.56 6.82 2.76
N ALA A 53 2.50 6.05 2.94
CA ALA A 53 1.40 6.40 3.81
C ALA A 53 1.89 6.42 5.26
N PRO A 54 1.48 7.40 6.08
CA PRO A 54 1.76 7.38 7.52
C PRO A 54 1.11 6.21 8.25
N LEU A 55 1.37 6.10 9.55
CA LEU A 55 0.69 5.13 10.42
C LEU A 55 -0.83 5.36 10.38
N HIS A 56 -1.60 4.27 10.42
CA HIS A 56 -3.07 4.27 10.34
C HIS A 56 -3.69 4.86 9.05
N CYS A 57 -2.90 5.01 7.98
CA CYS A 57 -3.38 5.43 6.67
C CYS A 57 -3.44 4.22 5.72
N TYR A 58 -4.65 3.87 5.28
CA TYR A 58 -4.95 2.65 4.53
C TYR A 58 -5.47 3.00 3.13
N PRO A 59 -4.56 3.29 2.19
CA PRO A 59 -4.94 3.76 0.86
C PRO A 59 -5.60 2.64 0.05
N LEU A 60 -6.53 3.03 -0.81
CA LEU A 60 -7.04 2.17 -1.88
C LEU A 60 -6.74 2.78 -3.25
N SER A 61 -6.84 1.97 -4.29
CA SER A 61 -6.64 2.39 -5.67
C SER A 61 -7.94 2.26 -6.46
N LEU A 62 -8.18 3.23 -7.35
CA LEU A 62 -9.29 3.24 -8.29
C LEU A 62 -8.73 3.44 -9.70
N LEU A 63 -9.01 2.49 -10.58
CA LEU A 63 -8.82 2.60 -12.01
C LEU A 63 -10.19 2.76 -12.68
N ALA A 64 -10.41 3.89 -13.34
CA ALA A 64 -11.71 4.18 -13.94
C ALA A 64 -11.65 4.82 -15.33
N ASP A 65 -12.67 4.54 -16.14
CA ASP A 65 -12.99 5.30 -17.37
C ASP A 65 -14.10 6.33 -17.18
N LEU A 66 -14.60 6.48 -15.94
CA LEU A 66 -15.72 7.33 -15.55
C LEU A 66 -17.06 6.98 -16.19
N ASN A 67 -17.12 5.93 -17.00
CA ASN A 67 -18.32 5.47 -17.68
C ASN A 67 -18.79 4.16 -17.06
N ASN A 68 -18.13 3.06 -17.43
CA ASN A 68 -18.60 1.71 -17.22
C ASN A 68 -17.63 0.85 -16.40
N VAL A 69 -16.42 1.34 -16.16
CA VAL A 69 -15.39 0.61 -15.42
C VAL A 69 -14.95 1.44 -14.23
N TRP A 70 -15.21 0.91 -13.04
CA TRP A 70 -14.75 1.42 -11.76
C TRP A 70 -14.10 0.26 -11.00
N HIS A 71 -12.80 0.09 -11.20
CA HIS A 71 -12.04 -1.02 -10.64
C HIS A 71 -11.28 -0.55 -9.39
N PHE A 72 -11.70 -1.05 -8.25
CA PHE A 72 -11.11 -0.78 -6.94
C PHE A 72 -10.16 -1.91 -6.56
N SER A 73 -9.03 -1.55 -5.95
CA SER A 73 -8.10 -2.51 -5.34
C SER A 73 -7.52 -2.01 -4.02
N TRP A 74 -7.35 -2.92 -3.07
CA TRP A 74 -6.80 -2.66 -1.74
C TRP A 74 -6.20 -3.94 -1.14
N PHE A 75 -5.40 -3.83 -0.08
CA PHE A 75 -4.95 -5.02 0.67
C PHE A 75 -5.99 -5.38 1.72
N ASN A 76 -6.37 -6.66 1.82
CA ASN A 76 -7.37 -7.14 2.78
C ASN A 76 -6.74 -7.88 3.96
N GLU A 77 -7.58 -8.33 4.89
CA GLU A 77 -7.17 -9.09 6.08
C GLU A 77 -6.48 -10.44 5.81
N ALA A 78 -6.63 -10.99 4.59
CA ALA A 78 -5.91 -12.18 4.17
C ALA A 78 -4.49 -11.85 3.65
N HIS A 79 -4.03 -10.60 3.82
CA HIS A 79 -2.75 -10.09 3.31
C HIS A 79 -2.64 -10.17 1.78
N MET A 80 -3.79 -10.21 1.10
CA MET A 80 -3.90 -10.32 -0.36
C MET A 80 -4.50 -9.06 -0.96
N VAL A 81 -4.29 -8.88 -2.27
CA VAL A 81 -4.97 -7.83 -3.03
C VAL A 81 -6.43 -8.25 -3.23
N ALA A 82 -7.34 -7.50 -2.60
CA ALA A 82 -8.76 -7.57 -2.90
C ALA A 82 -9.09 -6.62 -4.05
N GLU A 83 -10.00 -7.05 -4.91
CA GLU A 83 -10.45 -6.29 -6.06
C GLU A 83 -11.98 -6.24 -6.11
N MET A 84 -12.53 -5.11 -6.57
CA MET A 84 -13.94 -5.00 -6.85
C MET A 84 -14.15 -4.14 -8.10
N THR A 85 -14.95 -4.65 -9.05
CA THR A 85 -15.29 -3.89 -10.26
C THR A 85 -16.76 -3.54 -10.26
N LEU A 86 -17.06 -2.24 -10.31
CA LEU A 86 -18.41 -1.71 -10.40
C LEU A 86 -18.64 -1.12 -11.79
N ARG A 87 -19.86 -1.29 -12.31
CA ARG A 87 -20.27 -0.72 -13.60
C ARG A 87 -21.08 0.57 -13.46
N HIS A 88 -21.78 0.72 -12.34
CA HIS A 88 -22.66 1.86 -12.11
C HIS A 88 -21.93 2.93 -11.31
N PRO A 89 -21.77 4.17 -11.85
CA PRO A 89 -21.12 5.26 -11.13
C PRO A 89 -21.71 5.52 -9.74
N LYS A 90 -23.05 5.41 -9.60
CA LYS A 90 -23.72 5.57 -8.30
C LYS A 90 -23.17 4.63 -7.23
N ASN A 91 -22.96 3.36 -7.57
CA ASN A 91 -22.41 2.38 -6.62
C ASN A 91 -20.93 2.66 -6.35
N ALA A 92 -20.19 3.15 -7.34
CA ALA A 92 -18.79 3.53 -7.17
C ALA A 92 -18.63 4.71 -6.21
N PHE A 93 -19.49 5.73 -6.31
CA PHE A 93 -19.48 6.85 -5.35
C PHE A 93 -19.88 6.41 -3.94
N VAL A 94 -20.92 5.58 -3.80
CA VAL A 94 -21.30 5.00 -2.49
C VAL A 94 -20.14 4.20 -1.89
N PHE A 95 -19.40 3.46 -2.72
CA PHE A 95 -18.20 2.76 -2.25
C PHE A 95 -17.11 3.71 -1.78
N ILE A 96 -16.80 4.76 -2.55
CA ILE A 96 -15.79 5.76 -2.19
C ILE A 96 -16.15 6.42 -0.87
N GLU A 97 -17.41 6.80 -0.68
CA GLU A 97 -17.90 7.40 0.57
C GLU A 97 -17.68 6.46 1.75
N ALA A 98 -18.12 5.21 1.66
CA ALA A 98 -17.94 4.23 2.74
C ALA A 98 -16.45 3.95 3.03
N ALA A 99 -15.66 3.73 1.98
CA ALA A 99 -14.25 3.37 2.10
C ALA A 99 -13.37 4.53 2.60
N VAL A 100 -13.79 5.78 2.46
CA VAL A 100 -13.03 6.96 2.90
C VAL A 100 -13.59 7.57 4.20
N ALA A 101 -14.86 7.35 4.51
CA ALA A 101 -15.47 7.82 5.75
C ALA A 101 -14.80 7.25 7.01
N GLU A 102 -14.22 6.06 6.90
CA GLU A 102 -13.52 5.40 7.99
C GLU A 102 -12.26 6.13 8.41
N ARG A 103 -12.22 6.49 9.70
CA ARG A 103 -11.21 7.35 10.31
C ARG A 103 -9.98 6.58 10.80
N GLU A 104 -10.13 5.27 10.98
CA GLU A 104 -9.11 4.31 11.36
C GLU A 104 -9.28 3.12 10.41
N GLY A 105 -8.39 2.97 9.42
CA GLY A 105 -8.64 2.00 8.34
C GLY A 105 -8.47 0.53 8.73
N SER A 106 -8.32 0.22 10.03
CA SER A 106 -8.47 -1.13 10.58
C SER A 106 -9.93 -1.50 10.86
N ILE A 107 -10.85 -0.52 10.87
CA ILE A 107 -12.28 -0.77 11.05
C ILE A 107 -12.83 -1.36 9.74
N PRO A 108 -13.66 -2.42 9.79
CA PRO A 108 -14.35 -2.91 8.60
C PRO A 108 -15.52 -2.00 8.21
N PHE A 109 -15.63 -1.67 6.92
CA PHE A 109 -16.76 -0.94 6.36
C PHE A 109 -17.74 -1.87 5.65
N HIS A 110 -18.97 -1.41 5.53
CA HIS A 110 -20.03 -2.09 4.80
C HIS A 110 -20.52 -1.23 3.63
N VAL A 111 -20.87 -1.86 2.51
CA VAL A 111 -21.58 -1.21 1.41
C VAL A 111 -22.82 -2.03 1.05
N LEU A 112 -23.95 -1.35 0.82
CA LEU A 112 -25.29 -1.95 0.73
C LEU A 112 -25.47 -3.02 -0.36
N PHE A 113 -24.54 -3.11 -1.31
CA PHE A 113 -24.59 -4.04 -2.44
C PHE A 113 -23.62 -5.21 -2.30
N THR A 114 -23.00 -5.40 -1.13
CA THR A 114 -22.26 -6.63 -0.79
C THR A 114 -22.61 -7.07 0.63
N PRO A 115 -22.88 -8.36 0.87
CA PRO A 115 -23.20 -8.85 2.22
C PRO A 115 -21.97 -8.94 3.13
N ARG A 116 -20.77 -8.64 2.62
CA ARG A 116 -19.51 -8.81 3.36
C ARG A 116 -19.03 -7.47 3.92
N LEU A 117 -18.55 -7.52 5.17
CA LEU A 117 -17.72 -6.45 5.70
C LEU A 117 -16.38 -6.44 4.97
N LEU A 118 -15.91 -5.26 4.60
CA LEU A 118 -14.69 -5.04 3.85
C LEU A 118 -13.68 -4.36 4.78
N LYS A 119 -12.48 -4.91 4.85
CA LYS A 119 -11.39 -4.36 5.67
C LYS A 119 -10.21 -4.01 4.79
N LYS A 120 -9.55 -2.90 5.11
CA LYS A 120 -8.32 -2.45 4.45
C LYS A 120 -7.14 -2.70 5.36
N LEU A 121 -6.03 -3.11 4.78
CA LEU A 121 -4.72 -3.16 5.41
C LEU A 121 -3.75 -2.30 4.62
N LYS A 122 -2.69 -1.87 5.29
CA LYS A 122 -1.56 -1.20 4.66
C LYS A 122 -0.49 -2.24 4.48
N LEU A 123 0.14 -2.25 3.30
CA LEU A 123 1.18 -3.23 2.96
C LEU A 123 2.30 -3.30 4.01
N GLY A 124 2.72 -2.13 4.51
CA GLY A 124 3.77 -2.06 5.51
C GLY A 124 3.41 -2.68 6.86
N ASP A 125 2.11 -2.81 7.16
CA ASP A 125 1.65 -3.37 8.43
C ASP A 125 1.90 -4.89 8.51
N PHE A 126 2.13 -5.60 7.40
CA PHE A 126 2.32 -7.06 7.40
C PHE A 126 3.50 -7.56 6.57
N VAL A 127 4.04 -6.78 5.62
CA VAL A 127 5.21 -7.20 4.82
C VAL A 127 6.54 -6.97 5.55
N PHE A 128 6.60 -5.97 6.44
CA PHE A 128 7.82 -5.64 7.20
C PHE A 128 7.75 -6.10 8.66
N GLN A 129 6.89 -7.07 8.98
CA GLN A 129 6.76 -7.63 10.34
C GLN A 129 7.86 -8.65 10.69
N SER A 130 9.08 -8.51 10.18
CA SER A 130 10.22 -9.22 10.80
C SER A 130 10.59 -8.50 12.09
N ASP A 131 9.78 -8.70 13.13
CA ASP A 131 10.07 -8.29 14.50
C ASP A 131 11.03 -9.32 15.14
N ASP A 132 12.12 -9.65 14.45
CA ASP A 132 13.20 -10.47 14.99
C ASP A 132 14.30 -9.62 15.65
N GLY A 133 14.07 -8.30 15.76
CA GLY A 133 15.03 -7.32 16.23
C GLY A 133 16.18 -7.05 15.26
N ALA A 134 16.15 -7.58 14.03
CA ALA A 134 17.23 -7.38 13.06
C ALA A 134 17.33 -5.91 12.62
N ASP A 135 16.20 -5.21 12.47
CA ASP A 135 16.18 -3.78 12.13
C ASP A 135 16.89 -2.95 13.21
N GLU A 136 16.52 -3.15 14.48
CA GLU A 136 17.12 -2.45 15.62
C GLU A 136 18.62 -2.80 15.79
N GLN A 137 18.98 -4.07 15.59
CA GLN A 137 20.37 -4.53 15.71
C GLN A 137 21.25 -4.03 14.56
N MET A 138 20.72 -3.95 13.35
CA MET A 138 21.41 -3.33 12.22
C MET A 138 21.60 -1.84 12.44
N GLU A 139 20.58 -1.11 12.90
CA GLU A 139 20.70 0.31 13.23
C GLU A 139 21.79 0.54 14.29
N LYS A 140 21.85 -0.31 15.31
CA LYS A 140 22.91 -0.27 16.32
C LYS A 140 24.32 -0.50 15.74
N TRP A 141 24.49 -1.47 14.85
CA TRP A 141 25.78 -1.71 14.20
C TRP A 141 26.20 -0.56 13.26
N GLU A 142 25.25 0.06 12.56
CA GLU A 142 25.51 1.25 11.75
C GLU A 142 25.93 2.45 12.61
N LEU A 143 25.35 2.62 13.79
CA LEU A 143 25.74 3.68 14.73
C LEU A 143 27.14 3.47 15.33
N MET A 144 27.63 2.23 15.36
CA MET A 144 28.97 1.87 15.82
C MET A 144 29.94 1.61 14.64
N ALA A 145 29.63 2.07 13.44
CA ALA A 145 30.39 1.74 12.23
C ALA A 145 31.85 2.22 12.26
N ASP A 146 32.16 3.21 13.08
CA ASP A 146 33.51 3.73 13.34
C ASP A 146 34.31 2.88 14.34
N GLU A 147 33.63 2.11 15.20
CA GLU A 147 34.23 1.20 16.17
C GLU A 147 34.31 -0.25 15.68
N LEU A 148 33.53 -0.60 14.66
CA LEU A 148 33.42 -1.97 14.14
C LEU A 148 34.37 -2.23 12.97
N ASP A 149 34.77 -3.50 12.84
CA ASP A 149 35.54 -3.96 11.68
C ASP A 149 34.71 -3.80 10.39
N PRO A 150 35.29 -3.21 9.32
CA PRO A 150 34.58 -2.96 8.07
C PRO A 150 34.07 -4.23 7.36
N GLU A 151 34.81 -5.33 7.40
CA GLU A 151 34.42 -6.60 6.78
C GLU A 151 33.28 -7.25 7.56
N PHE A 152 33.33 -7.17 8.89
CA PHE A 152 32.24 -7.62 9.75
C PHE A 152 30.94 -6.86 9.45
N LEU A 153 31.00 -5.52 9.38
CA LEU A 153 29.81 -4.69 9.11
C LEU A 153 29.25 -4.95 7.70
N GLN A 154 30.13 -5.13 6.71
CA GLN A 154 29.71 -5.43 5.35
C GLN A 154 29.02 -6.80 5.24
N ALA A 155 29.47 -7.80 5.98
CA ALA A 155 28.81 -9.10 6.06
C ALA A 155 27.40 -8.99 6.68
N ARG A 156 27.24 -8.20 7.75
CA ARG A 156 25.93 -7.99 8.39
C ARG A 156 24.94 -7.23 7.51
N ARG A 157 25.41 -6.21 6.77
CA ARG A 157 24.60 -5.52 5.75
C ARG A 157 24.11 -6.48 4.67
N ALA A 158 24.96 -7.39 4.19
CA ALA A 158 24.59 -8.37 3.19
C ALA A 158 23.57 -9.39 3.70
N GLU A 159 23.75 -9.87 4.94
CA GLU A 159 22.84 -10.80 5.61
C GLU A 159 21.46 -10.18 5.87
N TYR A 160 21.43 -8.93 6.35
CA TYR A 160 20.20 -8.18 6.55
C TYR A 160 19.47 -7.89 5.23
N ALA A 161 20.20 -7.51 4.19
CA ALA A 161 19.62 -7.34 2.86
C ALA A 161 19.01 -8.65 2.34
N ALA A 162 19.65 -9.79 2.58
CA ALA A 162 19.09 -11.10 2.25
C ALA A 162 17.84 -11.41 3.07
N HIS A 163 17.82 -11.07 4.37
CA HIS A 163 16.66 -11.22 5.25
C HIS A 163 15.45 -10.43 4.73
N LEU A 164 15.63 -9.16 4.33
CA LEU A 164 14.57 -8.30 3.78
C LEU A 164 13.98 -8.83 2.47
N VAL A 165 14.81 -9.49 1.65
CA VAL A 165 14.42 -9.97 0.32
C VAL A 165 13.78 -11.37 0.38
N ARG A 166 14.12 -12.18 1.39
CA ARG A 166 13.63 -13.56 1.58
C ARG A 166 12.11 -13.71 1.62
N PRO A 167 11.31 -12.85 2.29
CA PRO A 167 9.85 -12.96 2.29
C PRO A 167 9.21 -12.45 0.99
N MET A 168 9.97 -11.86 0.06
CA MET A 168 9.39 -11.36 -1.19
C MET A 168 8.96 -12.52 -2.11
N PRO A 169 7.75 -12.45 -2.71
CA PRO A 169 7.20 -13.55 -3.52
C PRO A 169 8.07 -13.97 -4.72
N MET A 170 8.94 -13.08 -5.21
CA MET A 170 9.88 -13.35 -6.30
C MET A 170 11.04 -14.27 -5.90
N TYR A 171 11.42 -14.30 -4.62
CA TYR A 171 12.57 -15.06 -4.10
C TYR A 171 12.19 -16.33 -3.35
N ALA A 172 10.92 -16.47 -2.95
CA ALA A 172 10.42 -17.69 -2.31
C ALA A 172 10.41 -18.92 -3.25
N ARG A 173 10.42 -18.71 -4.58
CA ARG A 173 10.36 -19.80 -5.58
C ARG A 173 11.72 -20.26 -6.12
N THR A 174 12.82 -19.67 -5.67
CA THR A 174 14.17 -19.98 -6.18
C THR A 174 14.93 -21.01 -5.34
N PHE A 175 14.34 -21.48 -4.24
CA PHE A 175 14.95 -22.43 -3.29
C PHE A 175 14.05 -23.63 -2.94
N GLU A 176 13.09 -23.97 -3.81
CA GLU A 176 12.39 -25.26 -3.77
C GLU A 176 13.08 -26.29 -4.68
#